data_AF-A0A0P9R8R6-F1
#
_entry.id   AF-A0A0P9R8R6-F1
#
_cell.length_a   1.000
_cell.length_b   1.000
_cell.length_c   1.000
_cell.angle_alpha   90.00
_cell.angle_beta   90.00
_cell.angle_gamma   90.00
#
_symmetry.space_group_name_H-M   'P 1'
#
loop_
_entity.id
_entity.type
_entity.pdbx_description
1 polymer ?
#
loop_
_entity_poly.entity_id
_entity_poly.type
_entity_poly.pdbx_seq_one_letter_code
_entity_poly.pdbx_strand_id
1 'polypeptide(L)'
;MAAPHVAGSMAVLMERFPYMTGAQVAEVLKTTATDLGAPGVDALYGWGMINLGKAVNGPSMFVTEADIPAEFRIDGAYGDSQFIADLPGVGAIVDAGKPTQRTCTGPQCGLDVWSNDISGHGGLTKQGIGTLVLTGANSYSGPTLVNQGRLAINGSLASAVTVNNGGILGAMAASHR
;
A
#
# COMPACT_ATOMS: atom_id res chain seq x y z
N MET A 1 25.78 -2.32 11.07
CA MET A 1 25.60 -1.53 9.83
C MET A 1 24.20 -1.75 9.22
N ALA A 2 23.12 -1.65 10.01
CA ALA A 2 21.75 -1.95 9.53
C ALA A 2 21.05 -0.72 8.92
N ALA A 3 21.18 0.45 9.54
CA ALA A 3 20.55 1.69 9.11
C ALA A 3 20.73 2.05 7.61
N PRO A 4 21.92 1.94 6.98
CA PRO A 4 22.05 2.26 5.55
C PRO A 4 21.25 1.32 4.63
N HIS A 5 21.00 0.08 5.04
CA HIS A 5 20.16 -0.85 4.27
C HIS A 5 18.69 -0.44 4.32
N VAL A 6 18.21 0.03 5.49
CA VAL A 6 16.85 0.57 5.66
C VAL A 6 16.67 1.79 4.76
N ALA A 7 17.61 2.74 4.81
CA ALA A 7 17.57 3.96 4.02
C ALA A 7 17.61 3.67 2.50
N GLY A 8 18.48 2.76 2.06
CA GLY A 8 18.52 2.32 0.66
C GLY A 8 17.22 1.65 0.21
N SER A 9 16.63 0.79 1.06
CA SER A 9 15.36 0.12 0.76
C SER A 9 14.20 1.13 0.66
N MET A 10 14.17 2.14 1.53
CA MET A 10 13.21 3.24 1.43
C MET A 10 13.31 3.98 0.10
N ALA A 11 14.53 4.31 -0.35
CA ALA A 11 14.72 4.99 -1.62
C ALA A 11 14.18 4.16 -2.80
N VAL A 12 14.47 2.85 -2.83
CA VAL A 12 13.95 1.94 -3.86
C VAL A 12 12.41 1.88 -3.85
N LEU A 13 11.80 1.83 -2.66
CA LEU A 13 10.34 1.78 -2.56
C LEU A 13 9.68 3.11 -2.93
N MET A 14 10.30 4.25 -2.62
CA MET A 14 9.81 5.56 -3.05
C MET A 14 9.87 5.70 -4.58
N GLU A 15 10.85 5.09 -5.23
CA GLU A 15 10.91 5.02 -6.69
C GLU A 15 9.85 4.08 -7.26
N ARG A 16 9.64 2.92 -6.64
CA ARG A 16 8.62 1.93 -7.06
C ARG A 16 7.19 2.46 -6.89
N PHE A 17 6.92 3.18 -5.81
CA PHE A 17 5.59 3.70 -5.46
C PHE A 17 5.60 5.23 -5.44
N PRO A 18 5.72 5.88 -6.61
CA PRO A 18 5.89 7.33 -6.70
C PRO A 18 4.66 8.14 -6.29
N TYR A 19 3.55 7.46 -5.99
CA TYR A 19 2.30 8.06 -5.53
C TYR A 19 2.07 7.91 -4.01
N MET A 20 2.91 7.16 -3.32
CA MET A 20 2.81 6.98 -1.87
C MET A 20 3.57 8.08 -1.12
N THR A 21 3.06 8.45 0.05
CA THR A 21 3.81 9.29 0.99
C THR A 21 4.97 8.51 1.63
N GLY A 22 5.95 9.21 2.19
CA GLY A 22 7.04 8.55 2.92
C GLY A 22 6.56 7.70 4.11
N ALA A 23 5.45 8.08 4.75
CA ALA A 23 4.84 7.29 5.82
C ALA A 23 4.26 5.97 5.29
N GLN A 24 3.56 6.00 4.16
CA GLN A 24 3.02 4.79 3.52
C GLN A 24 4.13 3.87 3.02
N VAL A 25 5.20 4.42 2.45
CA VAL A 25 6.37 3.61 2.06
C VAL A 25 7.03 2.96 3.27
N ALA A 26 7.14 3.68 4.39
CA ALA A 26 7.63 3.11 5.64
C ALA A 26 6.70 2.00 6.17
N GLU A 27 5.37 2.14 6.05
CA GLU A 27 4.41 1.11 6.39
C GLU A 27 4.55 -0.14 5.50
N VAL A 28 4.71 0.03 4.18
CA VAL A 28 4.99 -1.08 3.26
C VAL A 28 6.24 -1.84 3.72
N LEU A 29 7.33 -1.13 4.04
CA LEU A 29 8.56 -1.80 4.50
C LEU A 29 8.38 -2.54 5.83
N LYS A 30 7.65 -1.95 6.78
CA LYS A 30 7.35 -2.57 8.09
C LYS A 30 6.50 -3.83 7.92
N THR A 31 5.38 -3.71 7.21
CA THR A 31 4.38 -4.78 7.10
C THR A 31 4.85 -5.96 6.28
N THR A 32 5.80 -5.73 5.36
CA THR A 32 6.39 -6.78 4.52
C THR A 32 7.65 -7.40 5.11
N ALA A 33 8.14 -6.93 6.26
CA ALA A 33 9.29 -7.53 6.93
C ALA A 33 9.07 -9.03 7.21
N THR A 34 10.16 -9.79 7.15
CA THR A 34 10.17 -11.19 7.56
C THR A 34 10.25 -11.22 9.07
N ASP A 35 9.17 -11.66 9.69
CA ASP A 35 9.07 -11.81 11.14
C ASP A 35 10.22 -12.68 11.70
N LEU A 36 10.78 -12.24 12.82
CA LEU A 36 11.89 -12.88 13.51
C LEU A 36 11.60 -12.87 15.00
N GLY A 37 11.79 -14.01 15.67
CA GLY A 37 11.58 -14.11 17.10
C GLY A 37 10.15 -14.56 17.42
N ALA A 38 9.47 -13.81 18.28
CA ALA A 38 8.09 -14.11 18.65
C ALA A 38 7.14 -13.70 17.52
N PRO A 39 6.03 -14.42 17.28
CA PRO A 39 5.10 -14.04 16.22
C PRO A 39 4.59 -12.59 16.36
N GLY A 40 4.81 -11.78 15.33
CA GLY A 40 4.36 -10.39 15.27
C GLY A 40 5.42 -9.39 15.75
N VAL A 41 4.98 -8.18 16.12
CA VAL A 41 5.91 -7.14 16.57
C VAL A 41 6.48 -7.50 17.94
N ASP A 42 7.81 -7.46 18.08
CA ASP A 42 8.48 -7.72 19.35
C ASP A 42 9.53 -6.65 19.73
N ALA A 43 10.02 -6.72 20.97
CA ALA A 43 10.95 -5.74 21.52
C ALA A 43 12.38 -5.80 20.93
N LEU A 44 12.78 -6.93 20.34
CA LEU A 44 14.16 -7.17 19.91
C LEU A 44 14.34 -6.93 18.41
N TYR A 45 13.41 -7.43 17.61
CA TYR A 45 13.41 -7.38 16.15
C TYR A 45 12.37 -6.39 15.60
N GLY A 46 11.47 -5.86 16.43
CA GLY A 46 10.42 -4.97 15.96
C GLY A 46 9.50 -5.71 15.01
N TRP A 47 9.38 -5.22 13.77
CA TRP A 47 8.61 -5.87 12.70
C TRP A 47 9.37 -7.02 12.03
N GLY A 48 10.64 -7.24 12.38
CA GLY A 48 11.49 -8.27 11.78
C GLY A 48 12.51 -7.75 10.77
N MET A 49 13.01 -8.65 9.94
CA MET A 49 14.04 -8.37 8.93
C MET A 49 13.45 -7.74 7.68
N ILE A 50 14.09 -6.70 7.14
CA ILE A 50 13.68 -6.09 5.86
C ILE A 50 13.58 -7.16 4.76
N ASN A 51 12.46 -7.15 4.05
CA ASN A 51 12.24 -7.99 2.87
C ASN A 51 11.81 -7.13 1.68
N LEU A 52 12.80 -6.53 1.01
CA LEU A 52 12.55 -5.64 -0.14
C LEU A 52 11.86 -6.37 -1.29
N GLY A 53 12.14 -7.67 -1.49
CA GLY A 53 11.50 -8.50 -2.51
C GLY A 53 9.99 -8.65 -2.30
N LYS A 54 9.54 -8.75 -1.04
CA LYS A 54 8.11 -8.72 -0.69
C LYS A 54 7.57 -7.29 -0.73
N ALA A 55 8.32 -6.30 -0.25
CA ALA A 55 7.90 -4.90 -0.19
C ALA A 55 7.58 -4.29 -1.56
N VAL A 56 8.34 -4.64 -2.60
CA VAL A 56 8.03 -4.18 -3.96
C VAL A 56 6.68 -4.73 -4.45
N ASN A 57 6.14 -5.82 -3.90
CA ASN A 57 4.84 -6.34 -4.32
C ASN A 57 3.64 -5.61 -3.70
N GLY A 58 3.88 -4.53 -2.94
CA GLY A 58 2.85 -3.74 -2.25
C GLY A 58 2.86 -4.00 -0.74
N PRO A 59 1.95 -3.36 0.02
CA PRO A 59 1.78 -3.66 1.45
C PRO A 59 1.34 -5.12 1.65
N SER A 60 1.61 -5.71 2.81
CA SER A 60 0.99 -6.99 3.22
C SER A 60 0.07 -6.85 4.44
N MET A 61 -0.07 -5.65 4.98
CA MET A 61 -1.00 -5.35 6.04
C MET A 61 -1.42 -3.89 5.95
N PHE A 62 -2.67 -3.58 6.27
CA PHE A 62 -3.11 -2.23 6.60
C PHE A 62 -3.22 -2.12 8.12
N VAL A 63 -2.27 -1.41 8.72
CA VAL A 63 -2.05 -1.44 10.16
C VAL A 63 -2.89 -0.38 10.84
N THR A 64 -3.49 -0.74 11.96
CA THR A 64 -4.06 0.18 12.94
C THR A 64 -3.49 -0.11 14.31
N GLU A 65 -3.84 0.69 15.30
CA GLU A 65 -3.49 0.42 16.70
C GLU A 65 -3.98 -0.97 17.18
N ALA A 66 -5.11 -1.47 16.65
CA ALA A 66 -5.67 -2.76 17.01
C ALA A 66 -4.76 -3.94 16.62
N ASP A 67 -3.89 -3.75 15.62
CA ASP A 67 -2.95 -4.75 15.14
C ASP A 67 -1.67 -4.83 15.98
N ILE A 68 -1.46 -3.89 16.91
CA ILE A 68 -0.23 -3.80 17.71
C ILE A 68 -0.49 -4.32 19.13
N PRO A 69 0.38 -5.17 19.69
CA PRO A 69 0.31 -5.58 21.09
C PRO A 69 0.35 -4.35 22.03
N ALA A 70 -0.43 -4.37 23.10
CA ALA A 70 -0.64 -3.21 23.96
C ALA A 70 0.67 -2.68 24.57
N GLU A 71 1.62 -3.56 24.84
CA GLU A 71 2.95 -3.25 25.35
C GLU A 71 3.84 -2.47 24.37
N PHE A 72 3.52 -2.49 23.07
CA PHE A 72 4.27 -1.79 22.03
C PHE A 72 3.49 -0.63 21.40
N ARG A 73 2.28 -0.35 21.90
CA ARG A 73 1.48 0.78 21.43
C ARG A 73 2.09 2.09 21.90
N ILE A 74 2.05 3.08 21.02
CA ILE A 74 2.38 4.46 21.31
C ILE A 74 1.13 5.28 21.05
N ASP A 75 0.58 5.90 22.08
CA ASP A 75 -0.64 6.70 22.00
C ASP A 75 -0.49 7.81 20.95
N GLY A 76 -1.44 7.87 20.01
CA GLY A 76 -1.46 8.87 18.94
C GLY A 76 -0.42 8.67 17.83
N ALA A 77 0.35 7.57 17.83
CA ALA A 77 1.33 7.29 16.79
C ALA A 77 0.75 6.62 15.52
N TYR A 78 -0.47 6.08 15.61
CA TYR A 78 -1.16 5.42 14.51
C TYR A 78 -2.10 6.44 13.85
N GLY A 79 -1.84 6.74 12.58
CA GLY A 79 -2.62 7.70 11.79
C GLY A 79 -3.97 7.15 11.34
N ASP A 80 -4.49 7.70 10.25
CA ASP A 80 -5.75 7.24 9.65
C ASP A 80 -5.73 5.74 9.37
N SER A 81 -6.83 5.04 9.65
CA SER A 81 -6.99 3.61 9.41
C SER A 81 -7.16 3.23 7.94
N GLN A 82 -6.91 4.18 7.02
CA GLN A 82 -7.07 4.01 5.58
C GLN A 82 -5.72 4.16 4.88
N PHE A 83 -5.30 3.10 4.20
CA PHE A 83 -4.20 3.17 3.27
C PHE A 83 -4.67 3.78 1.95
N ILE A 84 -4.04 4.88 1.51
CA ILE A 84 -4.48 5.64 0.33
C ILE A 84 -3.67 5.23 -0.91
N ALA A 85 -4.30 4.59 -1.88
CA ALA A 85 -3.72 4.35 -3.19
C ALA A 85 -4.16 5.44 -4.17
N ASP A 86 -3.37 6.50 -4.31
CA ASP A 86 -3.66 7.63 -5.20
C ASP A 86 -2.92 7.52 -6.53
N LEU A 87 -3.40 6.67 -7.44
CA LEU A 87 -2.76 6.52 -8.74
C LEU A 87 -3.19 7.66 -9.67
N PRO A 88 -2.33 8.65 -9.95
CA PRO A 88 -2.75 9.92 -10.53
C PRO A 88 -3.17 9.77 -12.00
N GLY A 89 -2.79 8.69 -12.68
CA GLY A 89 -3.00 8.48 -14.11
C GLY A 89 -1.84 8.97 -14.97
N VAL A 90 -1.73 8.41 -16.17
CA VAL A 90 -0.78 8.88 -17.18
C VAL A 90 -1.23 10.26 -17.68
N GLY A 91 -0.30 11.20 -17.76
CA GLY A 91 -0.55 12.59 -18.16
C GLY A 91 -0.98 13.52 -17.02
N ALA A 92 -1.22 13.00 -15.82
CA ALA A 92 -1.54 13.83 -14.66
C ALA A 92 -0.34 14.65 -14.18
N ILE A 93 -0.59 15.86 -13.68
CA ILE A 93 0.42 16.68 -13.02
C ILE A 93 0.49 16.26 -11.56
N VAL A 94 1.65 15.77 -11.13
CA VAL A 94 1.97 15.44 -9.74
C VAL A 94 2.67 16.64 -9.11
N ASP A 95 2.43 16.89 -7.82
CA ASP A 95 3.07 17.97 -7.05
C ASP A 95 2.85 19.38 -7.65
N ALA A 96 1.65 19.63 -8.17
CA ALA A 96 1.28 20.91 -8.75
C ALA A 96 1.66 22.09 -7.82
N GLY A 97 2.39 23.07 -8.35
CA GLY A 97 2.86 24.26 -7.63
C GLY A 97 4.11 24.06 -6.77
N LYS A 98 4.72 22.87 -6.73
CA LYS A 98 5.98 22.61 -6.01
C LYS A 98 7.18 22.55 -6.98
N PRO A 99 8.42 22.72 -6.50
CA PRO A 99 9.62 22.50 -7.32
C PRO A 99 9.73 21.09 -7.91
N THR A 100 9.03 20.11 -7.32
CA THR A 100 8.97 18.71 -7.80
C THR A 100 7.84 18.45 -8.79
N GLN A 101 7.11 19.50 -9.23
CA GLN A 101 6.01 19.35 -10.18
C GLN A 101 6.47 18.62 -11.43
N ARG A 102 5.73 17.57 -11.80
CA ARG A 102 6.06 16.77 -12.98
C ARG A 102 4.81 16.17 -13.61
N THR A 103 4.88 15.91 -14.91
CA THR A 103 3.86 15.11 -15.60
C THR A 103 4.16 13.63 -15.38
N CYS A 104 3.17 12.89 -14.90
CA CYS A 104 3.27 11.45 -14.70
C CYS A 104 3.19 10.73 -16.06
N THR A 105 4.33 10.46 -16.69
CA THR A 105 4.39 9.85 -18.02
C THR A 105 4.61 8.34 -17.99
N GLY A 106 5.01 7.79 -16.84
CA GLY A 106 5.31 6.37 -16.69
C GLY A 106 4.06 5.49 -16.57
N PRO A 107 4.14 4.20 -16.97
CA PRO A 107 3.03 3.27 -16.86
C PRO A 107 2.55 3.07 -15.41
N GLN A 108 3.45 3.17 -14.43
CA GLN A 108 3.16 3.07 -13.00
C GLN A 108 2.19 4.15 -12.48
N CYS A 109 1.99 5.22 -13.24
CA CYS A 109 1.02 6.26 -12.93
C CYS A 109 -0.41 5.81 -13.28
N GLY A 110 -0.57 4.99 -14.33
CA GLY A 110 -1.86 4.53 -14.83
C GLY A 110 -2.27 3.15 -14.36
N LEU A 111 -1.31 2.31 -13.99
CA LEU A 111 -1.53 0.95 -13.51
C LEU A 111 -0.51 0.58 -12.45
N ASP A 112 -0.96 0.04 -11.32
CA ASP A 112 -0.11 -0.70 -10.38
C ASP A 112 -0.76 -2.02 -10.00
N VAL A 113 0.08 -3.00 -9.65
CA VAL A 113 -0.32 -4.35 -9.28
C VAL A 113 0.29 -4.67 -7.93
N TRP A 114 -0.57 -4.94 -6.95
CA TRP A 114 -0.15 -5.47 -5.66
C TRP A 114 -0.47 -6.95 -5.60
N SER A 115 0.55 -7.74 -5.32
CA SER A 115 0.49 -9.21 -5.36
C SER A 115 0.67 -9.89 -4.01
N ASN A 116 0.93 -9.11 -2.96
CA ASN A 116 0.91 -9.64 -1.60
C ASN A 116 -0.53 -9.93 -1.14
N ASP A 117 -0.66 -10.91 -0.25
CA ASP A 117 -1.84 -11.07 0.58
C ASP A 117 -1.86 -9.94 1.63
N ILE A 118 -2.98 -9.23 1.74
CA ILE A 118 -3.11 -8.05 2.61
C ILE A 118 -4.08 -8.34 3.74
N SER A 119 -3.60 -8.25 4.98
CA SER A 119 -4.37 -8.43 6.20
C SER A 119 -4.47 -7.15 7.04
N GLY A 120 -4.96 -7.25 8.28
CA GLY A 120 -5.00 -6.16 9.26
C GLY A 120 -6.36 -5.50 9.41
N HIS A 121 -6.48 -4.62 10.41
CA HIS A 121 -7.75 -3.96 10.72
C HIS A 121 -8.00 -2.70 9.89
N GLY A 122 -6.97 -2.19 9.21
CA GLY A 122 -7.08 -1.02 8.34
C GLY A 122 -7.84 -1.33 7.05
N GLY A 123 -8.14 -0.29 6.29
CA GLY A 123 -8.81 -0.40 4.99
C GLY A 123 -8.06 0.32 3.87
N LEU A 124 -8.66 0.33 2.68
CA LEU A 124 -8.06 0.83 1.45
C LEU A 124 -8.92 1.93 0.85
N THR A 125 -8.34 3.11 0.63
CA THR A 125 -8.95 4.14 -0.21
C THR A 125 -8.23 4.19 -1.56
N LYS A 126 -8.92 3.77 -2.62
CA LYS A 126 -8.46 3.93 -4.00
C LYS A 126 -8.95 5.26 -4.57
N GLN A 127 -8.01 6.12 -4.94
CA GLN A 127 -8.27 7.40 -5.59
C GLN A 127 -7.30 7.64 -6.75
N GLY A 128 -7.49 8.77 -7.45
CA GLY A 128 -6.83 9.03 -8.73
C GLY A 128 -7.39 8.17 -9.86
N ILE A 129 -7.21 8.63 -11.10
CA ILE A 129 -7.84 8.01 -12.29
C ILE A 129 -7.21 6.68 -12.71
N GLY A 130 -6.02 6.33 -12.18
CA GLY A 130 -5.32 5.09 -12.50
C GLY A 130 -6.04 3.83 -12.02
N THR A 131 -5.54 2.67 -12.45
CA THR A 131 -6.04 1.34 -12.07
C THR A 131 -5.13 0.70 -11.04
N LEU A 132 -5.68 0.30 -9.89
CA LEU A 132 -5.00 -0.59 -8.94
C LEU A 132 -5.52 -2.01 -9.13
N VAL A 133 -4.62 -2.98 -9.23
CA VAL A 133 -4.96 -4.41 -9.28
C VAL A 133 -4.51 -5.08 -8.00
N LEU A 134 -5.42 -5.79 -7.34
CA LEU A 134 -5.10 -6.65 -6.22
C LEU A 134 -5.15 -8.11 -6.68
N THR A 135 -4.02 -8.81 -6.64
CA THR A 135 -3.94 -10.23 -7.06
C THR A 135 -3.81 -11.21 -5.90
N GLY A 136 -3.48 -10.74 -4.70
CA GLY A 136 -3.39 -11.58 -3.50
C GLY A 136 -4.76 -11.96 -2.90
N ALA A 137 -4.72 -12.75 -1.84
CA ALA A 137 -5.85 -13.03 -0.98
C ALA A 137 -5.96 -11.94 0.10
N ASN A 138 -6.83 -10.96 -0.11
CA ASN A 138 -6.94 -9.80 0.77
C ASN A 138 -8.02 -10.04 1.84
N SER A 139 -7.61 -10.09 3.10
CA SER A 139 -8.44 -10.42 4.26
C SER A 139 -8.54 -9.30 5.30
N TYR A 140 -8.08 -8.09 4.97
CA TYR A 140 -8.20 -6.94 5.87
C TYR A 140 -9.67 -6.60 6.15
N SER A 141 -9.95 -6.12 7.37
CA SER A 141 -11.33 -5.90 7.83
C SER A 141 -11.83 -4.47 7.64
N GLY A 142 -10.94 -3.49 7.47
CA GLY A 142 -11.35 -2.11 7.22
C GLY A 142 -12.01 -1.93 5.86
N PRO A 143 -12.82 -0.88 5.66
CA PRO A 143 -13.57 -0.70 4.44
C PRO A 143 -12.65 -0.41 3.25
N THR A 144 -13.09 -0.83 2.06
CA THR A 144 -12.48 -0.43 0.80
C THR A 144 -13.33 0.65 0.13
N LEU A 145 -12.76 1.83 -0.03
CA LEU A 145 -13.41 2.97 -0.68
C LEU A 145 -12.81 3.17 -2.07
N VAL A 146 -13.62 3.04 -3.13
CA VAL A 146 -13.22 3.33 -4.51
C VAL A 146 -13.76 4.70 -4.88
N ASN A 147 -12.97 5.73 -4.60
CA ASN A 147 -13.34 7.12 -4.83
C ASN A 147 -13.22 7.49 -6.31
N GLN A 148 -12.10 7.08 -6.94
CA GLN A 148 -11.78 7.39 -8.33
C GLN A 148 -10.97 6.28 -9.01
N GLY A 149 -11.12 6.20 -10.33
CA GLY A 149 -10.40 5.25 -11.17
C GLY A 149 -10.91 3.82 -10.97
N ARG A 150 -10.07 2.82 -11.29
CA ARG A 150 -10.46 1.42 -11.20
C ARG A 150 -9.75 0.70 -10.05
N LEU A 151 -10.50 -0.04 -9.26
CA LEU A 151 -10.01 -1.13 -8.44
C LEU A 151 -10.34 -2.45 -9.15
N ALA A 152 -9.30 -3.18 -9.56
CA ALA A 152 -9.42 -4.47 -10.19
C ALA A 152 -9.06 -5.59 -9.21
N ILE A 153 -9.96 -6.54 -8.99
CA ILE A 153 -9.72 -7.71 -8.14
C ILE A 153 -9.43 -8.91 -9.04
N ASN A 154 -8.21 -9.44 -8.93
CA ASN A 154 -7.73 -10.64 -9.62
C ASN A 154 -7.15 -11.64 -8.61
N GLY A 155 -7.85 -11.76 -7.49
CA GLY A 155 -7.54 -12.53 -6.29
C GLY A 155 -8.81 -12.62 -5.45
N SER A 156 -8.71 -12.44 -4.13
CA SER A 156 -9.89 -12.30 -3.27
C SER A 156 -9.85 -11.00 -2.46
N LEU A 157 -11.03 -10.51 -2.09
CA LEU A 157 -11.20 -9.34 -1.22
C LEU A 157 -12.35 -9.58 -0.25
N ALA A 158 -12.05 -9.66 1.04
CA ALA A 158 -13.03 -9.94 2.09
C ALA A 158 -13.73 -8.69 2.65
N SER A 159 -13.13 -7.51 2.51
CA SER A 159 -13.65 -6.26 3.07
C SER A 159 -14.97 -5.82 2.42
N ALA A 160 -15.71 -4.97 3.12
CA ALA A 160 -16.84 -4.25 2.52
C ALA A 160 -16.33 -3.20 1.52
N VAL A 161 -16.87 -3.20 0.30
CA VAL A 161 -16.47 -2.28 -0.77
C VAL A 161 -17.56 -1.24 -1.05
N THR A 162 -17.19 0.04 -0.98
CA THR A 162 -18.02 1.17 -1.40
C THR A 162 -17.43 1.80 -2.65
N VAL A 163 -18.22 1.90 -3.72
CA VAL A 163 -17.81 2.54 -4.98
C VAL A 163 -18.55 3.87 -5.12
N ASN A 164 -17.80 4.97 -5.16
CA ASN A 164 -18.35 6.31 -5.35
C ASN A 164 -18.47 6.66 -6.85
N ASN A 165 -19.08 7.80 -7.17
CA ASN A 165 -19.43 8.19 -8.55
C ASN A 165 -18.23 8.24 -9.54
N GLY A 166 -17.00 8.39 -9.05
CA GLY A 166 -15.78 8.36 -9.87
C GLY A 166 -15.06 7.01 -9.93
N GLY A 167 -15.53 6.04 -9.16
CA GLY A 167 -14.90 4.74 -8.97
C GLY A 167 -15.48 3.65 -9.85
N ILE A 168 -14.66 2.65 -10.16
CA ILE A 168 -15.06 1.43 -10.86
C ILE A 168 -14.47 0.23 -10.12
N LEU A 169 -15.32 -0.73 -9.78
CA LEU A 169 -14.89 -2.05 -9.29
C LEU A 169 -15.06 -3.09 -10.42
N GLY A 170 -14.09 -4.00 -10.58
CA GLY A 170 -14.25 -5.15 -11.49
C GLY A 170 -13.06 -6.10 -11.51
N ALA A 171 -13.03 -7.05 -12.45
CA ALA A 171 -11.88 -7.95 -12.66
C ALA A 171 -10.93 -7.43 -13.77
N MET A 172 -9.69 -7.92 -13.86
CA MET A 172 -8.88 -7.68 -15.05
C MET A 172 -9.49 -8.43 -16.24
N ALA A 173 -9.69 -7.76 -17.38
CA ALA A 173 -10.08 -8.45 -18.59
C ALA A 173 -8.95 -9.41 -18.99
N ALA A 174 -9.24 -10.71 -19.11
CA ALA A 174 -8.31 -11.66 -19.72
C ALA A 174 -8.04 -11.20 -21.15
N SER A 175 -6.86 -10.63 -21.40
CA SER A 175 -6.43 -10.36 -22.77
C SER A 175 -6.17 -11.71 -23.43
N HIS A 176 -7.14 -12.21 -24.20
CA HIS A 176 -6.88 -13.25 -25.18
C HIS A 176 -5.82 -12.74 -26.16
N ARG A 177 -4.58 -13.22 -26.01
CA ARG A 177 -3.60 -13.31 -27.08
C ARG A 177 -3.13 -14.75 -27.16
#